data_AF-A0A7L9BLI4-F1
#
_entry.id   AF-A0A7L9BLI4-F1
#
_cell.length_a   1.000
_cell.length_b   1.000
_cell.length_c   1.000
_cell.angle_alpha   90.00
_cell.angle_beta   90.00
_cell.angle_gamma   90.00
#
_symmetry.space_group_name_H-M   'P 1'
#
loop_
_entity.id
_entity.type
_entity.pdbx_description
1 polymer ?
#
loop_
_entity_poly.entity_id
_entity_poly.type
_entity_poly.pdbx_seq_one_letter_code
_entity_poly.pdbx_strand_id
1 'polypeptide(L)'
;MSNLDSLESGKADFGIVDNYSRFSDKVSVVMPLYPQLLHILYRKEKSPQSLRELFTMGKIFAGIEGSGTRMFVDELMKDMGIEKSECTFVDVYDFFEADVIFAFTDLLTQEELRDLEGYHLYSIDEVANLGQGSLAEAICTRHPEFEPYIIAHDLYGSFTERAILTIKVDAILVCRTDLDPRLVYNMMKVLSENSQDLKNINPLLYQFSSDFDSRKLSFMLHPGSRDYLDRNAPTFFERYAELMGVIVTILVALASTLYTIRKWQLQKKKNKIDVYYQRIMAIRRNAQVVENTETLLALKTELQATQEETIDLVTDEKLLADDSFVIFLNLYKIVNEEIDKKLNLLLGV
;
A
#
# COMPACT_ATOMS: atom_id res chain seq x y z
N MET A 1 36.48 10.24 16.11
CA MET A 1 35.12 10.81 16.10
C MET A 1 34.28 9.92 15.21
N SER A 2 33.11 9.47 15.66
CA SER A 2 32.31 8.52 14.87
C SER A 2 31.65 9.22 13.67
N ASN A 3 31.19 8.43 12.68
CA ASN A 3 30.42 8.95 11.55
C ASN A 3 29.15 9.66 12.05
N LEU A 4 28.50 9.11 13.07
CA LEU A 4 27.29 9.69 13.66
C LEU A 4 27.56 11.06 14.30
N ASP A 5 28.65 11.21 15.06
CA ASP A 5 29.00 12.51 15.65
C ASP A 5 29.31 13.56 14.57
N SER A 6 29.85 13.13 13.42
CA SER A 6 30.16 14.02 12.29
C SER A 6 28.90 14.53 11.61
N LEU A 7 27.86 13.71 11.52
CA LEU A 7 26.53 14.13 11.05
C LEU A 7 25.85 15.09 12.03
N GLU A 8 25.85 14.76 13.32
CA GLU A 8 25.21 15.58 14.36
C GLU A 8 25.84 16.96 14.53
N SER A 9 27.15 17.05 14.31
CA SER A 9 27.90 18.32 14.35
C SER A 9 27.90 19.07 13.02
N GLY A 10 27.27 18.51 11.98
CA GLY A 10 27.19 19.11 10.64
C GLY A 10 28.52 19.15 9.89
N LYS A 11 29.52 18.35 10.30
CA LYS A 11 30.80 18.19 9.59
C LYS A 11 30.69 17.28 8.36
N ALA A 12 29.66 16.45 8.31
CA ALA A 12 29.31 15.60 7.18
C ALA A 12 27.81 15.67 6.90
N ASP A 13 27.42 15.50 5.64
CA ASP A 13 26.01 15.45 5.22
C ASP A 13 25.49 14.01 5.12
N PHE A 14 26.37 13.07 4.77
CA PHE A 14 26.09 11.64 4.64
C PHE A 14 27.12 10.83 5.41
N GLY A 15 26.72 9.64 5.87
CA GLY A 15 27.61 8.69 6.52
C GLY A 15 27.06 7.28 6.45
N ILE A 16 27.94 6.30 6.66
CA ILE A 16 27.55 4.90 6.84
C ILE A 16 27.65 4.58 8.33
N VAL A 17 26.59 4.02 8.88
CA VAL A 17 26.55 3.55 10.27
C VAL A 17 25.89 2.18 10.30
N ASP A 18 26.12 1.44 11.37
CA ASP A 18 25.47 0.14 11.57
C ASP A 18 24.03 0.40 12.00
N ASN A 19 23.07 -0.43 11.57
CA ASN A 19 21.66 -0.35 11.99
C ASN A 19 21.44 -0.65 13.48
N TYR A 20 22.52 -0.78 14.26
CA TYR A 20 22.54 -0.92 15.71
C TYR A 20 23.20 0.31 16.42
N SER A 21 23.57 1.34 15.66
CA SER A 21 24.16 2.56 16.22
C SER A 21 23.18 3.31 17.12
N ARG A 22 23.70 4.11 18.07
CA ARG A 22 22.88 4.92 18.97
C ARG A 22 21.86 5.77 18.20
N PHE A 23 20.63 5.84 18.72
CA PHE A 23 19.58 6.69 18.16
C PHE A 23 19.99 8.18 18.16
N SER A 24 19.57 8.90 17.12
CA SER A 24 19.73 10.35 16.99
C SER A 24 18.55 10.93 16.23
N ASP A 25 17.97 12.02 16.73
CA ASP A 25 16.88 12.77 16.09
C ASP A 25 17.35 13.72 14.98
N LYS A 26 18.67 13.92 14.85
CA LYS A 26 19.32 14.74 13.82
C LYS A 26 19.78 13.92 12.61
N VAL A 27 19.61 12.61 12.65
CA VAL A 27 20.07 11.68 11.63
C VAL A 27 18.90 10.85 11.15
N SER A 28 18.81 10.67 9.83
CA SER A 28 17.76 9.88 9.19
C SER A 28 18.34 8.88 8.21
N VAL A 29 17.73 7.70 8.13
CA VAL A 29 18.11 6.67 7.14
C VAL A 29 17.76 7.16 5.75
N VAL A 30 18.73 7.00 4.85
CA VAL A 30 18.50 7.07 3.42
C VAL A 30 18.09 5.70 2.88
N MET A 31 18.92 4.67 3.11
CA MET A 31 18.67 3.29 2.69
C MET A 31 19.62 2.32 3.40
N PRO A 32 19.27 1.02 3.55
CA PRO A 32 20.24 -0.04 3.82
C PRO A 32 21.16 -0.24 2.61
N LEU A 33 22.41 -0.65 2.87
CA LEU A 33 23.43 -0.86 1.85
C LEU A 33 23.78 -2.33 1.70
N TYR A 34 24.39 -2.94 2.72
CA TYR A 34 24.86 -4.32 2.72
C TYR A 34 24.97 -4.84 4.16
N PRO A 35 24.95 -6.16 4.38
CA PRO A 35 25.17 -6.73 5.69
C PRO A 35 26.64 -6.59 6.12
N GLN A 36 26.89 -6.18 7.35
CA GLN A 36 28.16 -6.34 8.03
C GLN A 36 28.09 -7.56 8.95
N LEU A 37 29.14 -8.37 8.89
CA LEU A 37 29.28 -9.59 9.66
C LEU A 37 30.07 -9.28 10.92
N LEU A 38 29.68 -9.88 12.04
CA LEU A 38 30.52 -9.86 13.23
C LEU A 38 31.68 -10.84 13.05
N HIS A 39 32.89 -10.31 12.93
CA HIS A 39 34.11 -11.09 13.05
C HIS A 39 34.57 -11.03 14.51
N ILE A 40 34.65 -12.21 15.11
CA ILE A 40 35.25 -12.39 16.43
C ILE A 40 36.56 -13.13 16.20
N LEU A 41 37.69 -12.46 16.42
CA LEU A 41 39.01 -13.07 16.28
C LEU A 41 39.68 -13.21 17.65
N TYR A 42 40.48 -14.25 17.82
CA TYR A 42 41.32 -14.45 19.00
C TYR A 42 42.70 -14.97 18.62
N ARG A 43 43.72 -14.59 19.39
CA ARG A 43 45.11 -15.00 19.17
C ARG A 43 45.27 -16.54 19.15
N LYS A 44 46.05 -17.07 18.20
CA LYS A 44 46.22 -18.53 18.01
C LYS A 44 46.77 -19.27 19.23
N GLU A 45 47.52 -18.57 20.08
CA GLU A 45 48.04 -19.09 21.34
C GLU A 45 46.96 -19.23 22.45
N LYS A 46 45.73 -18.75 22.21
CA LYS A 46 44.59 -18.87 23.13
C LYS A 46 43.65 -19.99 22.67
N SER A 47 42.82 -20.50 23.58
CA SER A 47 41.84 -21.57 23.28
C SER A 47 40.54 -21.39 24.06
N PRO A 48 39.73 -20.36 23.72
CA PRO A 48 38.47 -20.07 24.43
C PRO A 48 37.50 -21.25 24.31
N GLN A 49 36.93 -21.69 25.43
CA GLN A 49 35.90 -22.73 25.47
C GLN A 49 34.48 -22.16 25.40
N SER A 50 34.34 -20.85 25.62
CA SER A 50 33.05 -20.17 25.59
C SER A 50 33.20 -18.71 25.17
N LEU A 51 32.09 -18.11 24.73
CA LEU A 51 32.03 -16.69 24.39
C LEU A 51 32.43 -15.80 25.57
N ARG A 52 32.18 -16.27 26.81
CA ARG A 52 32.48 -15.53 28.05
C ARG A 52 33.99 -15.35 28.23
N GLU A 53 34.76 -16.39 27.93
CA GLU A 53 36.21 -16.40 28.15
C GLU A 53 36.95 -15.40 27.26
N LEU A 54 36.39 -15.05 26.10
CA LEU A 54 36.94 -14.02 25.23
C LEU A 54 37.10 -12.66 25.92
N PHE A 55 36.22 -12.37 26.89
CA PHE A 55 36.25 -11.09 27.61
C PHE A 55 37.29 -11.02 28.72
N THR A 56 37.81 -12.17 29.17
CA THR A 56 38.70 -12.26 30.34
C THR A 56 40.10 -12.77 30.00
N MET A 57 40.34 -13.19 28.75
CA MET A 57 41.60 -13.84 28.34
C MET A 57 42.68 -12.89 27.81
N GLY A 58 42.43 -11.58 27.81
CA GLY A 58 43.43 -10.60 27.40
C GLY A 58 42.85 -9.23 27.01
N LYS A 59 43.61 -8.50 26.20
CA LYS A 59 43.25 -7.21 25.63
C LYS A 59 42.18 -7.36 24.55
N ILE A 60 41.16 -6.50 24.56
CA ILE A 60 40.03 -6.54 23.64
C ILE A 60 40.03 -5.31 22.76
N PHE A 61 39.97 -5.50 21.45
CA PHE A 61 39.55 -4.46 20.52
C PHE A 61 38.07 -4.63 20.18
N ALA A 62 37.30 -3.55 20.29
CA ALA A 62 35.87 -3.51 19.96
C ALA A 62 35.48 -2.19 19.28
N GLY A 63 36.44 -1.51 18.63
CA GLY A 63 36.26 -0.18 18.09
C GLY A 63 36.22 0.94 19.14
N ILE A 64 36.03 2.17 18.65
CA ILE A 64 35.98 3.37 19.49
C ILE A 64 34.73 3.39 20.37
N GLU A 65 34.81 4.07 21.52
CA GLU A 65 33.65 4.26 22.40
C GLU A 65 32.49 4.94 21.66
N GLY A 66 31.28 4.40 21.81
CA GLY A 66 30.07 4.85 21.10
C GLY A 66 29.90 4.35 19.66
N SER A 67 30.85 3.58 19.11
CA SER A 67 30.64 2.85 17.84
C SER A 67 29.65 1.69 18.00
N GLY A 68 29.04 1.24 16.89
CA GLY A 68 28.08 0.11 16.90
C GLY A 68 28.71 -1.18 17.45
N THR A 69 29.93 -1.51 17.02
CA THR A 69 30.70 -2.65 17.56
C THR A 69 30.91 -2.52 19.08
N ARG A 70 31.33 -1.34 19.57
CA ARG A 70 31.57 -1.16 21.00
C ARG A 70 30.30 -1.24 21.82
N MET A 71 29.21 -0.66 21.34
CA MET A 71 27.89 -0.79 21.97
C MET A 71 27.46 -2.25 22.05
N PHE A 72 27.68 -3.02 20.98
CA PHE A 72 27.28 -4.43 20.95
C PHE A 72 28.07 -5.24 21.99
N VAL A 73 29.37 -5.01 22.05
CA VAL A 73 30.25 -5.63 23.04
C VAL A 73 29.85 -5.28 24.47
N ASP A 74 29.59 -3.99 24.76
CA ASP A 74 29.18 -3.55 26.09
C ASP A 74 27.82 -4.20 26.49
N GLU A 75 26.88 -4.37 25.56
CA GLU A 75 25.60 -5.05 25.82
C GLU A 75 25.75 -6.57 25.98
N LEU A 76 26.60 -7.20 25.17
CA LEU A 76 26.91 -8.63 25.32
C LEU A 76 27.56 -8.93 26.68
N MET A 77 28.47 -8.07 27.15
CA MET A 77 29.04 -8.18 28.49
C MET A 77 27.98 -8.09 29.58
N LYS A 78 27.04 -7.13 29.45
CA LYS A 78 25.93 -6.96 30.39
C LYS A 78 25.03 -8.19 30.44
N ASP A 79 24.68 -8.74 29.28
CA ASP A 79 23.86 -9.95 29.15
C ASP A 79 24.52 -11.18 29.80
N MET A 80 25.86 -11.21 29.83
CA MET A 80 26.66 -12.28 30.42
C MET A 80 27.04 -12.00 31.89
N GLY A 81 26.70 -10.83 32.43
CA GLY A 81 27.09 -10.40 33.77
C GLY A 81 28.61 -10.29 33.93
N ILE A 82 29.28 -9.71 32.95
CA ILE A 82 30.71 -9.36 33.01
C ILE A 82 30.83 -7.86 33.30
N GLU A 83 31.57 -7.48 34.35
CA GLU A 83 31.80 -6.08 34.65
C GLU A 83 32.84 -5.46 33.72
N LYS A 84 32.63 -4.21 33.27
CA LYS A 84 33.58 -3.49 32.39
C LYS A 84 34.98 -3.37 33.00
N SER A 85 35.09 -3.36 34.33
CA SER A 85 36.35 -3.36 35.08
C SER A 85 37.16 -4.66 34.97
N GLU A 86 36.53 -5.77 34.56
CA GLU A 86 37.21 -7.05 34.34
C GLU A 86 37.89 -7.11 32.96
N CYS A 87 37.55 -6.19 32.06
CA CYS A 87 38.04 -6.18 30.68
C CYS A 87 39.06 -5.07 30.46
N THR A 88 40.08 -5.37 29.65
CA THR A 88 41.06 -4.38 29.19
C THR A 88 40.81 -4.09 27.72
N PHE A 89 40.33 -2.88 27.41
CA PHE A 89 40.11 -2.46 26.03
C PHE A 89 41.33 -1.73 25.47
N VAL A 90 41.65 -1.99 24.20
CA VAL A 90 42.68 -1.25 23.45
C VAL A 90 42.02 -0.28 22.47
N ASP A 91 42.72 0.82 22.21
CA ASP A 91 42.29 1.81 21.23
C ASP A 91 42.69 1.40 19.80
N VAL A 92 42.20 2.15 18.81
CA VAL A 92 42.45 1.88 17.37
C VAL A 92 43.93 1.86 17.02
N TYR A 93 44.75 2.67 17.69
CA TYR A 93 46.20 2.70 17.44
C TYR A 93 46.91 1.43 17.92
N ASP A 94 46.33 0.74 18.89
CA ASP A 94 46.86 -0.48 19.50
C ASP A 94 46.07 -1.71 19.05
N PHE A 95 45.36 -1.63 17.91
CA PHE A 95 44.52 -2.69 17.36
C PHE A 95 45.24 -4.05 17.32
N PHE A 96 46.48 -4.06 16.85
CA PHE A 96 47.29 -5.29 16.74
C PHE A 96 47.83 -5.79 18.09
N GLU A 97 47.72 -5.02 19.18
CA GLU A 97 48.02 -5.49 20.53
C GLU A 97 46.87 -6.28 21.17
N ALA A 98 45.70 -6.33 20.53
CA ALA A 98 44.56 -7.08 21.04
C ALA A 98 44.84 -8.59 21.09
N ASP A 99 44.36 -9.25 22.14
CA ASP A 99 44.25 -10.71 22.19
C ASP A 99 42.94 -11.18 21.52
N VAL A 100 41.90 -10.35 21.59
CA VAL A 100 40.57 -10.60 21.04
C VAL A 100 40.07 -9.37 20.29
N ILE A 101 39.52 -9.58 19.10
CA ILE A 101 38.98 -8.53 18.23
C ILE A 101 37.50 -8.84 17.97
N PHE A 102 36.64 -7.88 18.28
CA PHE A 102 35.26 -7.82 17.81
C PHE A 102 35.19 -6.72 16.76
N ALA A 103 34.64 -7.03 15.58
CA ALA A 103 34.43 -6.03 14.54
C ALA A 103 33.24 -6.40 13.66
N PHE A 104 32.29 -5.48 13.50
CA PHE A 104 31.34 -5.55 12.40
C PHE A 104 31.99 -5.00 11.13
N THR A 105 32.23 -5.87 10.16
CA THR A 105 32.87 -5.49 8.89
C THR A 105 32.20 -6.17 7.71
N ASP A 106 32.56 -5.79 6.49
CA ASP A 106 32.20 -6.56 5.30
C ASP A 106 33.04 -7.84 5.19
N LEU A 107 33.22 -8.38 3.98
CA LEU A 107 34.10 -9.54 3.83
C LEU A 107 35.56 -9.10 3.94
N LEU A 108 36.31 -9.70 4.86
CA LEU A 108 37.75 -9.48 5.00
C LEU A 108 38.48 -9.77 3.67
N THR A 109 39.29 -8.80 3.26
CA THR A 109 40.15 -8.89 2.09
C THR A 109 41.35 -9.79 2.35
N GLN A 110 42.03 -10.21 1.28
CA GLN A 110 43.27 -11.00 1.40
C GLN A 110 44.42 -10.24 2.08
N GLU A 111 44.41 -8.91 2.05
CA GLU A 111 45.39 -8.08 2.74
C GLU A 111 45.11 -8.09 4.25
N GLU A 112 43.88 -7.82 4.66
CA GLU A 112 43.47 -7.86 6.06
C GLU A 112 43.66 -9.25 6.68
N LEU A 113 43.36 -10.32 5.94
CA LEU A 113 43.60 -11.69 6.41
C LEU A 113 45.09 -11.99 6.63
N ARG A 114 46.00 -11.38 5.86
CA ARG A 114 47.46 -11.51 6.10
C ARG A 114 47.86 -10.77 7.36
N ASP A 115 47.35 -9.55 7.56
CA ASP A 115 47.62 -8.78 8.78
C ASP A 115 47.07 -9.48 10.03
N LEU A 116 46.04 -10.30 9.87
CA LEU A 116 45.40 -11.09 10.92
C LEU A 116 45.93 -12.53 11.04
N GLU A 117 47.04 -12.90 10.38
CA GLU A 117 47.53 -14.29 10.33
C GLU A 117 47.79 -14.94 11.70
N GLY A 118 48.00 -14.11 12.74
CA GLY A 118 48.18 -14.53 14.13
C GLY A 118 46.88 -14.86 14.88
N TYR A 119 45.72 -14.86 14.22
CA TYR A 119 44.42 -15.05 14.83
C TYR A 119 43.64 -16.25 14.26
N HIS A 120 42.66 -16.71 15.02
CA HIS A 120 41.59 -17.62 14.60
C HIS A 120 40.24 -16.91 14.64
N LEU A 121 39.30 -17.33 13.79
CA LEU A 121 37.90 -16.91 13.89
C LEU A 121 37.15 -17.76 14.93
N TYR A 122 36.41 -17.08 15.78
CA TYR A 122 35.52 -17.68 16.77
C TYR A 122 34.11 -17.86 16.20
N SER A 123 33.53 -19.03 16.42
CA SER A 123 32.12 -19.32 16.13
C SER A 123 31.31 -19.13 17.40
N ILE A 124 30.27 -18.30 17.34
CA ILE A 124 29.38 -18.00 18.49
C ILE A 124 28.77 -19.29 19.07
N ASP A 125 28.45 -20.23 18.19
CA ASP A 125 27.95 -21.56 18.52
C ASP A 125 28.30 -22.53 17.38
N GLU A 126 27.94 -23.80 17.51
CA GLU A 126 28.03 -24.76 16.42
C GLU A 126 26.93 -24.51 15.39
N VAL A 127 27.27 -24.58 14.10
CA VAL A 127 26.33 -24.36 12.98
C VAL A 127 25.13 -25.31 13.04
N ALA A 128 25.34 -26.54 13.57
CA ALA A 128 24.27 -27.52 13.73
C ALA A 128 23.15 -27.08 14.69
N ASN A 129 23.43 -26.13 15.59
CA ASN A 129 22.46 -25.59 16.54
C ASN A 129 21.57 -24.50 15.95
N LEU A 130 21.87 -24.00 14.74
CA LEU A 130 21.03 -23.00 14.07
C LEU A 130 19.64 -23.57 13.77
N GLY A 131 18.58 -22.84 14.16
CA GLY A 131 17.20 -23.31 14.09
C GLY A 131 16.77 -24.17 15.28
N GLN A 132 17.68 -24.43 16.23
CA GLN A 132 17.44 -25.24 17.43
C GLN A 132 17.58 -24.43 18.73
N GLY A 133 17.76 -23.10 18.65
CA GLY A 133 17.98 -22.24 19.82
C GLY A 133 19.45 -22.02 20.13
N SER A 134 20.28 -21.86 19.09
CA SER A 134 21.69 -21.48 19.21
C SER A 134 21.90 -20.18 19.99
N LEU A 135 23.11 -19.97 20.50
CA LEU A 135 23.48 -18.73 21.17
C LEU A 135 23.34 -17.50 20.24
N ALA A 136 23.61 -17.66 18.94
CA ALA A 136 23.39 -16.60 17.95
C ALA A 136 21.90 -16.20 17.87
N GLU A 137 20.98 -17.17 17.87
CA GLU A 137 19.54 -16.89 17.90
C GLU A 137 19.11 -16.24 19.22
N ALA A 138 19.70 -16.63 20.35
CA ALA A 138 19.43 -16.00 21.63
C ALA A 138 19.86 -14.53 21.65
N ILE A 139 21.02 -14.21 21.06
CA ILE A 139 21.49 -12.82 20.90
C ILE A 139 20.52 -12.04 20.00
N CYS A 140 20.20 -12.55 18.81
CA CYS A 140 19.26 -11.90 17.88
C CYS A 140 17.84 -11.75 18.43
N THR A 141 17.41 -12.60 19.36
CA THR A 141 16.10 -12.47 20.02
C THR A 141 16.05 -11.27 20.98
N ARG A 142 17.18 -10.94 21.63
CA ARG A 142 17.29 -9.75 22.47
C ARG A 142 17.51 -8.48 21.64
N HIS A 143 18.18 -8.65 20.51
CA HIS A 143 18.69 -7.59 19.64
C HIS A 143 18.16 -7.80 18.21
N PRO A 144 16.89 -7.44 17.94
CA PRO A 144 16.15 -7.83 16.73
C PRO A 144 16.66 -7.22 15.42
N GLU A 145 17.55 -6.24 15.50
CA GLU A 145 18.29 -5.67 14.38
C GLU A 145 19.41 -6.58 13.85
N PHE A 146 19.80 -7.61 14.60
CA PHE A 146 20.74 -8.62 14.14
C PHE A 146 20.03 -9.86 13.61
N GLU A 147 20.69 -10.53 12.68
CA GLU A 147 20.26 -11.82 12.15
C GLU A 147 21.42 -12.84 12.25
N PRO A 148 21.17 -14.13 12.52
CA PRO A 148 22.20 -15.15 12.45
C PRO A 148 22.79 -15.24 11.03
N TYR A 149 24.09 -15.50 10.95
CA TYR A 149 24.80 -15.63 9.68
C TYR A 149 25.85 -16.73 9.74
N ILE A 150 26.01 -17.46 8.64
CA ILE A 150 27.05 -18.48 8.49
C ILE A 150 28.11 -17.95 7.53
N ILE A 151 29.31 -17.72 8.04
CA ILE A 151 30.50 -17.55 7.21
C ILE A 151 30.86 -18.96 6.71
N ALA A 152 30.73 -19.16 5.40
CA ALA A 152 30.97 -20.45 4.78
C ALA A 152 32.41 -20.94 4.99
N HIS A 153 32.58 -22.26 5.05
CA HIS A 153 33.92 -22.85 5.01
C HIS A 153 34.65 -22.41 3.73
N ASP A 154 35.98 -22.34 3.81
CA ASP A 154 36.90 -21.91 2.75
C ASP A 154 36.80 -20.45 2.28
N LEU A 155 35.84 -19.65 2.79
CA LEU A 155 35.69 -18.25 2.38
C LEU A 155 36.96 -17.41 2.64
N TYR A 156 37.63 -17.66 3.76
CA TYR A 156 38.86 -16.98 4.18
C TYR A 156 40.05 -17.95 4.28
N GLY A 157 40.02 -19.05 3.51
CA GLY A 157 41.06 -20.09 3.55
C GLY A 157 41.23 -20.69 4.95
N SER A 158 42.44 -20.60 5.52
CA SER A 158 42.78 -21.21 6.81
C SER A 158 42.06 -20.60 8.02
N PHE A 159 41.42 -19.44 7.87
CA PHE A 159 40.57 -18.88 8.93
C PHE A 159 39.20 -19.56 9.03
N THR A 160 38.78 -20.22 7.95
CA THR A 160 37.45 -20.83 7.80
C THR A 160 37.59 -22.29 7.36
N GLU A 161 38.47 -23.06 8.01
CA GLU A 161 38.57 -24.52 7.80
C GLU A 161 37.24 -25.23 8.11
N ARG A 162 36.41 -24.61 8.94
CA ARG A 162 35.01 -24.95 9.17
C ARG A 162 34.13 -23.72 8.98
N ALA A 163 32.84 -23.96 8.78
CA ALA A 163 31.85 -22.89 8.78
C ALA A 163 31.77 -22.24 10.17
N ILE A 164 31.62 -20.91 10.20
CA ILE A 164 31.58 -20.11 11.41
C ILE A 164 30.17 -19.52 11.54
N LEU A 165 29.48 -19.86 12.63
CA LEU A 165 28.20 -19.24 12.99
C LEU A 165 28.48 -17.94 13.73
N THR A 166 27.96 -16.85 13.18
CA THR A 166 28.05 -15.50 13.72
C THR A 166 26.71 -14.78 13.57
N ILE A 167 26.69 -13.47 13.78
CA ILE A 167 25.56 -12.58 13.51
C ILE A 167 25.95 -11.52 12.49
N LYS A 168 24.95 -10.93 11.84
CA LYS A 168 25.10 -9.78 10.95
C LYS A 168 24.16 -8.65 11.34
N VAL A 169 24.51 -7.44 10.95
CA VAL A 169 23.67 -6.23 11.01
C VAL A 169 23.73 -5.52 9.67
N ASP A 170 22.68 -4.80 9.29
CA ASP A 170 22.74 -4.00 8.07
C ASP A 170 23.57 -2.74 8.28
N ALA A 171 24.52 -2.47 7.37
CA ALA A 171 25.09 -1.14 7.20
C ALA A 171 24.05 -0.26 6.51
N ILE A 172 23.76 0.90 7.08
CA ILE A 172 22.78 1.85 6.58
C ILE A 172 23.46 3.15 6.15
N LEU A 173 23.08 3.64 4.97
CA LEU A 173 23.38 4.99 4.54
C LEU A 173 22.45 5.94 5.29
N VAL A 174 23.03 6.85 6.04
CA VAL A 174 22.32 7.87 6.80
C VAL A 174 22.72 9.26 6.34
N CYS A 175 21.88 10.24 6.66
CA CYS A 175 22.12 11.64 6.37
C CYS A 175 21.60 12.52 7.50
N ARG A 176 21.92 13.81 7.47
CA ARG A 176 21.28 14.77 8.39
C ARG A 176 19.79 14.89 8.06
N THR A 177 18.96 14.97 9.10
CA THR A 177 17.49 15.07 8.96
C THR A 177 17.04 16.34 8.23
N ASP A 178 17.87 17.39 8.20
CA ASP A 178 17.55 18.68 7.61
C ASP A 178 18.03 18.86 6.16
N LEU A 179 18.52 17.80 5.50
CA LEU A 179 18.85 17.84 4.08
C LEU A 179 17.60 18.00 3.20
N ASP A 180 17.75 18.62 2.02
CA ASP A 180 16.65 18.79 1.06
C ASP A 180 16.09 17.39 0.67
N PRO A 181 14.79 17.12 0.86
CA PRO A 181 14.15 15.88 0.42
C PRO A 181 14.43 15.52 -1.03
N ARG A 182 14.55 16.50 -1.93
CA ARG A 182 14.85 16.28 -3.34
C ARG A 182 16.27 15.78 -3.56
N LEU A 183 17.24 16.25 -2.77
CA LEU A 183 18.62 15.77 -2.85
C LEU A 183 18.68 14.29 -2.49
N VAL A 184 18.05 13.91 -1.38
CA VAL A 184 18.03 12.52 -0.91
C VAL A 184 17.27 11.62 -1.88
N TYR A 185 16.11 12.06 -2.38
CA TYR A 185 15.36 11.34 -3.43
C TYR A 185 16.22 11.08 -4.67
N ASN A 186 16.89 12.12 -5.18
CA ASN A 186 17.73 12.00 -6.38
C ASN A 186 18.94 11.10 -6.12
N MET A 187 19.53 11.15 -4.92
CA MET A 187 20.61 10.25 -4.55
C MET A 187 20.14 8.79 -4.55
N MET A 188 18.99 8.48 -3.95
CA MET A 188 18.42 7.13 -4.00
C MET A 188 18.17 6.66 -5.42
N LYS A 189 17.63 7.54 -6.26
CA LYS A 189 17.39 7.27 -7.68
C LYS A 189 18.68 6.92 -8.40
N VAL A 190 19.72 7.73 -8.26
CA VAL A 190 21.03 7.49 -8.90
C VAL A 190 21.64 6.17 -8.42
N LEU A 191 21.63 5.89 -7.11
CA LEU A 191 22.15 4.62 -6.57
C LEU A 191 21.38 3.41 -7.08
N SER A 192 20.06 3.51 -7.19
CA SER A 192 19.23 2.44 -7.73
C SER A 192 19.46 2.21 -9.22
N GLU A 193 19.54 3.28 -10.02
CA GLU A 193 19.78 3.23 -11.47
C GLU A 193 21.18 2.67 -11.79
N ASN A 194 22.17 2.93 -10.92
CA ASN A 194 23.54 2.46 -11.06
C ASN A 194 23.87 1.30 -10.11
N SER A 195 22.85 0.55 -9.68
CA SER A 195 23.03 -0.56 -8.72
C SER A 195 23.97 -1.65 -9.21
N GLN A 196 24.17 -1.79 -10.53
CA GLN A 196 25.15 -2.73 -11.10
C GLN A 196 26.59 -2.33 -10.80
N ASP A 197 26.91 -1.03 -10.82
CA ASP A 197 28.27 -0.55 -10.55
C ASP A 197 28.65 -0.73 -9.08
N LEU A 198 27.67 -0.60 -8.17
CA LEU A 198 27.86 -0.86 -6.74
C LEU A 198 28.34 -2.30 -6.47
N LYS A 199 27.90 -3.27 -7.27
CA LYS A 199 28.29 -4.69 -7.13
C LYS A 199 29.77 -4.94 -7.39
N ASN A 200 30.40 -4.06 -8.19
CA ASN A 200 31.83 -4.16 -8.48
C ASN A 200 32.70 -3.63 -7.33
N ILE A 201 32.12 -2.86 -6.40
CA ILE A 201 32.83 -2.30 -5.24
C ILE A 201 32.93 -3.35 -4.13
N ASN A 202 31.81 -4.00 -3.81
CA ASN A 202 31.75 -4.99 -2.74
C ASN A 202 30.80 -6.14 -3.13
N PRO A 203 31.21 -7.41 -3.05
CA PRO A 203 30.33 -8.55 -3.32
C PRO A 203 29.03 -8.55 -2.49
N LEU A 204 29.05 -8.03 -1.26
CA LEU A 204 27.87 -7.95 -0.40
C LEU A 204 26.82 -6.95 -0.92
N LEU A 205 27.23 -5.98 -1.74
CA LEU A 205 26.31 -5.08 -2.46
C LEU A 205 25.58 -5.80 -3.61
N TYR A 206 25.87 -7.08 -3.89
CA TYR A 206 25.08 -7.85 -4.87
C TYR A 206 23.60 -7.93 -4.49
N GLN A 207 23.31 -8.01 -3.19
CA GLN A 207 21.96 -8.04 -2.63
C GLN A 207 21.35 -6.65 -2.42
N PHE A 208 22.07 -5.58 -2.80
CA PHE A 208 21.57 -4.22 -2.70
C PHE A 208 20.22 -4.09 -3.42
N SER A 209 19.22 -3.61 -2.68
CA SER A 209 17.87 -3.35 -3.18
C SER A 209 17.43 -1.97 -2.73
N SER A 210 16.85 -1.22 -3.66
CA SER A 210 16.21 0.07 -3.35
C SER A 210 14.77 -0.09 -2.83
N ASP A 211 14.28 -1.33 -2.78
CA ASP A 211 13.04 -1.72 -2.12
C ASP A 211 13.39 -2.50 -0.84
N PHE A 212 13.04 -1.95 0.31
CA PHE A 212 13.39 -2.47 1.63
C PHE A 212 12.31 -2.17 2.68
N ASP A 213 12.25 -2.99 3.72
CA ASP A 213 11.29 -2.81 4.81
C ASP A 213 11.81 -1.80 5.83
N SER A 214 11.25 -0.59 5.79
CA SER A 214 11.58 0.48 6.72
C SER A 214 11.36 0.16 8.20
N ARG A 215 10.52 -0.85 8.52
CA ARG A 215 10.22 -1.25 9.90
C ARG A 215 11.37 -1.97 10.59
N LYS A 216 12.35 -2.46 9.82
CA LYS A 216 13.58 -3.08 10.35
C LYS A 216 14.66 -2.05 10.72
N LEU A 217 14.45 -0.77 10.44
CA LEU A 217 15.45 0.27 10.66
C LEU A 217 15.37 0.85 12.07
N SER A 218 16.52 1.09 12.68
CA SER A 218 16.63 1.70 14.01
C SER A 218 16.52 3.23 13.99
N PHE A 219 16.54 3.85 12.81
CA PHE A 219 16.38 5.30 12.64
C PHE A 219 15.18 5.62 11.75
N MET A 220 14.67 6.84 11.88
CA MET A 220 13.60 7.34 11.01
C MET A 220 14.07 7.49 9.56
N LEU A 221 13.21 7.15 8.60
CA LEU A 221 13.45 7.43 7.20
C LEU A 221 13.45 8.93 6.91
N HIS A 222 14.40 9.36 6.09
CA HIS A 222 14.39 10.71 5.54
C HIS A 222 13.15 10.92 4.65
N PRO A 223 12.50 12.11 4.63
CA PRO A 223 11.34 12.36 3.77
C PRO A 223 11.59 12.04 2.29
N GLY A 224 12.75 12.44 1.76
CA GLY A 224 13.14 12.11 0.38
C GLY A 224 13.27 10.61 0.10
N SER A 225 13.62 9.82 1.12
CA SER A 225 13.68 8.36 0.99
C SER A 225 12.31 7.72 0.99
N ARG A 226 11.41 8.20 1.86
CA ARG A 226 10.02 7.78 1.87
C ARG A 226 9.36 8.10 0.51
N ASP A 227 9.56 9.31 -0.01
CA ASP A 227 9.04 9.72 -1.31
C ASP A 227 9.57 8.82 -2.45
N TYR A 228 10.82 8.35 -2.34
CA TYR A 228 11.40 7.40 -3.29
C TYR A 228 10.78 6.01 -3.18
N LEU A 229 10.57 5.48 -1.97
CA LEU A 229 9.90 4.18 -1.77
C LEU A 229 8.45 4.23 -2.28
N ASP A 230 7.74 5.32 -2.02
CA ASP A 230 6.35 5.52 -2.43
C ASP A 230 6.19 5.94 -3.90
N ARG A 231 7.27 5.99 -4.71
CA ARG A 231 7.25 6.46 -6.11
C ARG A 231 6.28 5.68 -7.02
N ASN A 232 6.04 4.41 -6.70
CA ASN A 232 5.13 3.52 -7.44
C ASN A 232 3.80 3.28 -6.70
N ALA A 233 3.57 3.97 -5.57
CA ALA A 233 2.31 3.86 -4.87
C ALA A 233 1.18 4.36 -5.79
N PRO A 234 0.08 3.60 -5.92
CA PRO A 234 -0.99 3.98 -6.83
C PRO A 234 -1.52 5.34 -6.41
N THR A 235 -1.67 6.23 -7.39
CA THR A 235 -2.31 7.52 -7.17
C THR A 235 -3.74 7.32 -6.67
N PHE A 236 -4.34 8.35 -6.06
CA PHE A 236 -5.73 8.28 -5.58
C PHE A 236 -6.68 7.74 -6.67
N PHE A 237 -6.53 8.18 -7.91
CA PHE A 237 -7.38 7.75 -9.02
C PHE A 237 -7.14 6.30 -9.42
N GLU A 238 -5.88 5.84 -9.47
CA GLU A 238 -5.56 4.43 -9.75
C GLU A 238 -6.08 3.50 -8.66
N ARG A 239 -5.91 3.89 -7.39
CA ARG A 239 -6.38 3.12 -6.23
C ARG A 239 -7.90 2.93 -6.23
N TYR A 240 -8.66 3.91 -6.73
CA TYR A 240 -10.11 3.92 -6.69
C TYR A 240 -10.79 3.77 -8.06
N ALA A 241 -10.04 3.45 -9.11
CA ALA A 241 -10.57 3.31 -10.47
C ALA A 241 -11.71 2.30 -10.58
N GLU A 242 -11.59 1.14 -9.90
CA GLU A 242 -12.64 0.12 -9.88
C GLU A 242 -13.91 0.61 -9.18
N LEU A 243 -13.79 1.30 -8.04
CA LEU A 243 -14.94 1.87 -7.33
C LEU A 243 -15.65 2.94 -8.18
N MET A 244 -14.89 3.77 -8.90
CA MET A 244 -15.45 4.76 -9.81
C MET A 244 -16.28 4.10 -10.92
N GLY A 245 -15.84 2.95 -11.46
CA GLY A 245 -16.61 2.17 -12.44
C GLY A 245 -17.97 1.69 -11.90
N VAL A 246 -18.01 1.25 -10.64
CA VAL A 246 -19.26 0.87 -9.96
C VAL A 246 -20.19 2.09 -9.82
N ILE A 247 -19.66 3.25 -9.42
CA ILE A 247 -20.45 4.49 -9.31
C ILE A 247 -21.05 4.88 -10.66
N VAL A 248 -20.27 4.84 -11.74
CA VAL A 248 -20.76 5.14 -13.10
C VAL A 248 -21.87 4.16 -13.50
N THR A 249 -21.70 2.87 -13.22
CA THR A 249 -22.71 1.85 -13.52
C THR A 249 -24.01 2.10 -12.77
N ILE A 250 -23.94 2.46 -11.50
CA ILE A 250 -25.11 2.84 -10.69
C ILE A 250 -25.79 4.08 -11.28
N LEU A 251 -25.02 5.10 -11.67
CA LEU A 251 -25.58 6.31 -12.29
C LEU A 251 -26.29 6.00 -13.61
N VAL A 252 -25.70 5.15 -14.47
CA VAL A 252 -26.31 4.71 -15.73
C VAL A 252 -27.59 3.92 -15.47
N ALA A 253 -27.56 3.00 -14.49
CA ALA A 253 -28.74 2.23 -14.09
C ALA A 253 -29.85 3.16 -13.60
N LEU A 254 -29.55 4.11 -12.70
CA LEU A 254 -30.51 5.09 -12.18
C LEU A 254 -31.10 5.96 -13.29
N ALA A 255 -30.26 6.48 -14.19
CA ALA A 255 -30.72 7.27 -15.32
C ALA A 255 -31.65 6.46 -16.24
N SER A 256 -31.31 5.19 -16.50
CA SER A 256 -32.12 4.27 -17.31
C SER A 256 -33.45 3.94 -16.64
N THR A 257 -33.45 3.71 -15.33
CA THR A 257 -34.66 3.49 -14.53
C THR A 257 -35.56 4.72 -14.55
N LEU A 258 -35.01 5.92 -14.32
CA LEU A 258 -35.77 7.18 -14.35
C LEU A 258 -36.37 7.45 -15.73
N TYR A 259 -35.59 7.22 -16.80
CA TYR A 259 -36.07 7.33 -18.17
C TYR A 259 -37.23 6.36 -18.45
N THR A 260 -37.09 5.10 -18.01
CA THR A 260 -38.12 4.06 -18.19
C THR A 260 -39.40 4.39 -17.42
N ILE A 261 -39.28 4.89 -16.19
CA ILE A 261 -40.44 5.32 -15.38
C ILE A 261 -41.16 6.49 -16.07
N ARG A 262 -40.44 7.52 -16.52
CA ARG A 262 -41.03 8.64 -17.26
C ARG A 262 -41.74 8.17 -18.53
N LYS A 263 -41.10 7.31 -19.32
CA LYS A 263 -41.68 6.74 -20.54
C LYS A 263 -42.96 5.95 -20.24
N TRP A 264 -42.96 5.14 -19.18
CA TRP A 264 -44.12 4.36 -18.78
C TRP A 264 -45.30 5.24 -18.35
N GLN A 265 -45.05 6.30 -17.59
CA GLN A 265 -46.08 7.26 -17.20
C GLN A 265 -46.71 7.95 -18.42
N LEU A 266 -45.91 8.40 -19.39
CA LEU A 266 -46.41 9.00 -20.62
C LEU A 266 -47.25 8.01 -21.45
N GLN A 267 -46.80 6.76 -21.57
CA GLN A 267 -47.56 5.74 -22.30
C GLN A 267 -48.91 5.42 -21.62
N LYS A 268 -48.95 5.38 -20.28
CA LYS A 268 -50.21 5.20 -19.53
C LYS A 268 -51.18 6.35 -19.79
N LYS A 269 -50.71 7.60 -19.79
CA LYS A 269 -51.54 8.77 -20.13
C LYS A 269 -52.10 8.66 -21.55
N LYS A 270 -51.27 8.22 -22.51
CA LYS A 270 -51.70 8.01 -23.90
C LYS A 270 -52.78 6.94 -24.05
N ASN A 271 -52.56 5.74 -23.49
CA ASN A 271 -53.48 4.60 -23.65
C ASN A 271 -54.84 4.81 -22.96
N LYS A 272 -54.97 5.81 -22.08
CA LYS A 272 -56.23 6.08 -21.37
C LYS A 272 -57.34 6.53 -22.33
N ILE A 273 -57.00 7.12 -23.48
CA ILE A 273 -57.97 7.53 -24.50
C ILE A 273 -58.77 6.36 -25.09
N ASP A 274 -58.17 5.16 -25.13
CA ASP A 274 -58.77 4.00 -25.79
C ASP A 274 -60.09 3.58 -25.13
N VAL A 275 -60.19 3.76 -23.81
CA VAL A 275 -61.44 3.52 -23.05
C VAL A 275 -62.55 4.45 -23.53
N TYR A 276 -62.23 5.71 -23.81
CA TYR A 276 -63.20 6.72 -24.26
C TYR A 276 -63.61 6.52 -25.72
N TYR A 277 -62.71 6.05 -26.59
CA TYR A 277 -63.09 5.59 -27.92
C TYR A 277 -64.10 4.45 -27.88
N GLN A 278 -63.88 3.46 -27.02
CA GLN A 278 -64.79 2.34 -26.87
C GLN A 278 -66.16 2.77 -26.34
N ARG A 279 -66.20 3.72 -25.39
CA ARG A 279 -67.46 4.30 -24.89
C ARG A 279 -68.24 5.02 -25.99
N ILE A 280 -67.60 5.91 -26.76
CA ILE A 280 -68.28 6.60 -27.87
C ILE A 280 -68.76 5.61 -28.93
N MET A 281 -67.96 4.59 -29.26
CA MET A 281 -68.36 3.54 -30.20
C MET A 281 -69.56 2.72 -29.70
N ALA A 282 -69.61 2.39 -28.41
CA ALA A 282 -70.73 1.69 -27.81
C ALA A 282 -72.01 2.54 -27.87
N ILE A 283 -71.91 3.82 -27.51
CA ILE A 283 -73.02 4.78 -27.60
C ILE A 283 -73.52 4.87 -29.05
N ARG A 284 -72.62 5.02 -30.03
CA ARG A 284 -72.96 5.07 -31.46
C ARG A 284 -73.71 3.81 -31.90
N ARG A 285 -73.22 2.61 -31.54
CA ARG A 285 -73.86 1.34 -31.88
C ARG A 285 -75.25 1.23 -31.26
N ASN A 286 -75.41 1.61 -29.99
CA ASN A 286 -76.70 1.57 -29.31
C ASN A 286 -77.69 2.57 -29.92
N ALA A 287 -77.22 3.77 -30.26
CA ALA A 287 -78.02 4.80 -30.91
C ALA A 287 -78.56 4.35 -32.28
N GLN A 288 -77.85 3.46 -33.00
CA GLN A 288 -78.34 2.91 -34.28
C GLN A 288 -79.54 1.97 -34.13
N VAL A 289 -79.63 1.21 -33.03
CA VAL A 289 -80.68 0.19 -32.83
C VAL A 289 -81.92 0.75 -32.12
N VAL A 290 -81.77 1.81 -31.34
CA VAL A 290 -82.86 2.39 -30.54
C VAL A 290 -83.86 3.19 -31.40
N GLU A 291 -85.16 2.92 -31.25
CA GLU A 291 -86.25 3.62 -31.94
C GLU A 291 -87.07 4.56 -31.03
N ASN A 292 -86.78 4.57 -29.73
CA ASN A 292 -87.45 5.42 -28.75
C ASN A 292 -86.64 6.69 -28.46
N THR A 293 -87.31 7.85 -28.59
CA THR A 293 -86.78 9.19 -28.37
C THR A 293 -86.21 9.40 -26.97
N GLU A 294 -86.86 8.86 -25.94
CA GLU A 294 -86.42 9.04 -24.54
C GLU A 294 -85.07 8.35 -24.29
N THR A 295 -84.93 7.12 -24.78
CA THR A 295 -83.66 6.37 -24.71
C THR A 295 -82.55 6.97 -25.58
N LEU A 296 -82.90 7.63 -26.70
CA LEU A 296 -81.92 8.31 -27.54
C LEU A 296 -81.39 9.59 -26.88
N LEU A 297 -82.25 10.31 -26.14
CA LEU A 297 -81.87 11.49 -25.36
C LEU A 297 -80.99 11.13 -24.15
N ALA A 298 -81.24 9.98 -23.53
CA ALA A 298 -80.37 9.42 -22.50
C ALA A 298 -78.96 9.10 -23.05
N LEU A 299 -78.86 8.46 -24.21
CA LEU A 299 -77.57 8.19 -24.89
C LEU A 299 -76.84 9.48 -25.28
N LYS A 300 -77.56 10.54 -25.66
CA LYS A 300 -76.96 11.86 -25.92
C LYS A 300 -76.36 12.48 -24.66
N THR A 301 -77.06 12.36 -23.53
CA THR A 301 -76.56 12.84 -22.23
C THR A 301 -75.31 12.05 -21.80
N GLU A 302 -75.30 10.73 -22.03
CA GLU A 302 -74.13 9.88 -21.78
C GLU A 302 -72.94 10.26 -22.68
N LEU A 303 -73.20 10.62 -23.94
CA LEU A 303 -72.17 11.09 -24.87
C LEU A 303 -71.54 12.41 -24.41
N GLN A 304 -72.36 13.37 -23.96
CA GLN A 304 -71.90 14.65 -23.42
C GLN A 304 -71.09 14.45 -22.14
N ALA A 305 -71.58 13.63 -21.20
CA ALA A 305 -70.85 13.30 -19.98
C ALA A 305 -69.49 12.63 -20.28
N THR A 306 -69.44 11.75 -21.30
CA THR A 306 -68.19 11.12 -21.76
C THR A 306 -67.21 12.16 -22.30
N GLN A 307 -67.70 13.18 -23.02
CA GLN A 307 -66.87 14.27 -23.53
C GLN A 307 -66.31 15.13 -22.40
N GLU A 308 -67.17 15.56 -21.47
CA GLU A 308 -66.78 16.37 -20.31
C GLU A 308 -65.73 15.64 -19.47
N GLU A 309 -65.96 14.36 -19.14
CA GLU A 309 -65.01 13.53 -18.39
C GLU A 309 -63.65 13.45 -19.11
N THR A 310 -63.65 13.32 -20.44
CA THR A 310 -62.41 13.23 -21.22
C THR A 310 -61.66 14.56 -21.25
N ILE A 311 -62.37 15.69 -21.35
CA ILE A 311 -61.79 17.04 -21.30
C ILE A 311 -61.19 17.32 -19.92
N ASP A 312 -61.88 16.93 -18.85
CA ASP A 312 -61.38 17.07 -17.48
C ASP A 312 -60.09 16.28 -17.29
N LEU A 313 -59.99 15.07 -17.85
CA LEU A 313 -58.76 14.29 -17.78
C LEU A 313 -57.58 14.92 -18.54
N VAL A 314 -57.83 15.64 -19.63
CA VAL A 314 -56.78 16.39 -20.32
C VAL A 314 -56.36 17.61 -19.50
N THR A 315 -57.34 18.32 -18.93
CA THR A 315 -57.13 19.50 -18.08
C THR A 315 -56.34 19.15 -16.82
N ASP A 316 -56.62 17.99 -16.21
CA ASP A 316 -55.91 17.43 -15.06
C ASP A 316 -54.54 16.81 -15.42
N GLU A 317 -54.08 16.91 -16.67
CA GLU A 317 -52.88 16.26 -17.20
C GLU A 317 -52.84 14.72 -17.02
N LYS A 318 -54.00 14.09 -16.80
CA LYS A 318 -54.14 12.63 -16.65
C LYS A 318 -54.26 11.92 -18.01
N LEU A 319 -54.49 12.68 -19.08
CA LEU A 319 -54.59 12.27 -20.48
C LEU A 319 -53.82 13.27 -21.35
N LEU A 320 -53.18 12.80 -22.43
CA LEU A 320 -52.42 13.68 -23.32
C LEU A 320 -53.34 14.42 -24.29
N ALA A 321 -53.13 15.72 -24.48
CA ALA A 321 -53.72 16.53 -25.55
C ALA A 321 -52.98 16.29 -26.88
N ASP A 322 -52.94 15.04 -27.33
CA ASP A 322 -52.25 14.64 -28.57
C ASP A 322 -53.23 14.33 -29.72
N ASP A 323 -52.73 13.82 -30.84
CA ASP A 323 -53.56 13.44 -31.99
C ASP A 323 -54.71 12.48 -31.63
N SER A 324 -54.54 11.66 -30.59
CA SER A 324 -55.59 10.74 -30.13
C SER A 324 -56.75 11.52 -29.50
N PHE A 325 -56.46 12.56 -28.74
CA PHE A 325 -57.51 13.43 -28.21
C PHE A 325 -58.25 14.18 -29.32
N VAL A 326 -57.53 14.62 -30.36
CA VAL A 326 -58.15 15.25 -31.54
C VAL A 326 -59.07 14.28 -32.29
N ILE A 327 -58.64 13.03 -32.50
CA ILE A 327 -59.46 11.97 -33.09
C ILE A 327 -60.71 11.71 -32.23
N PHE A 328 -60.58 11.73 -30.89
CA PHE A 328 -61.71 11.57 -29.97
C PHE A 328 -62.75 12.68 -30.14
N LEU A 329 -62.32 13.95 -30.20
CA LEU A 329 -63.23 15.09 -30.39
C LEU A 329 -63.95 15.02 -31.75
N ASN A 330 -63.23 14.62 -32.80
CA ASN A 330 -63.83 14.39 -34.11
C ASN A 330 -64.86 13.26 -34.09
N LEU A 331 -64.55 12.17 -33.39
CA LEU A 331 -65.46 11.05 -33.24
C LEU A 331 -66.72 11.43 -32.46
N TYR A 332 -66.57 12.14 -31.35
CA TYR A 332 -67.68 12.71 -30.60
C TYR A 332 -68.58 13.55 -31.50
N LYS A 333 -68.00 14.46 -32.30
CA LYS A 333 -68.75 15.32 -33.21
C LYS A 333 -69.58 14.51 -34.21
N ILE A 334 -68.98 13.50 -34.84
CA ILE A 334 -69.68 12.61 -35.79
C ILE A 334 -70.85 11.90 -35.11
N VAL A 335 -70.62 11.31 -33.93
CA VAL A 335 -71.67 10.55 -33.23
C VAL A 335 -72.78 11.46 -32.73
N ASN A 336 -72.46 12.66 -32.24
CA ASN A 336 -73.45 13.63 -31.81
C ASN A 336 -74.32 14.08 -33.00
N GLU A 337 -73.72 14.36 -34.16
CA GLU A 337 -74.45 14.69 -35.39
C GLU A 337 -75.37 13.54 -35.86
N GLU A 338 -74.93 12.28 -35.73
CA GLU A 338 -75.75 11.10 -36.06
C GLU A 338 -76.95 10.96 -35.12
N ILE A 339 -76.74 11.13 -33.81
CA ILE A 339 -77.81 11.09 -32.80
C ILE A 339 -78.80 12.23 -33.04
N ASP A 340 -78.32 13.46 -33.29
CA ASP A 340 -79.17 14.62 -33.55
C ASP A 340 -80.04 14.44 -34.79
N LYS A 341 -79.46 13.92 -35.89
CA LYS A 341 -80.24 13.59 -37.10
C LYS A 341 -81.31 12.56 -36.82
N LYS A 342 -81.00 11.51 -36.05
CA LYS A 342 -81.96 10.45 -35.72
C LYS A 342 -83.06 10.94 -34.78
N LEU A 343 -82.73 11.81 -33.84
CA LEU A 343 -83.67 12.44 -32.91
C LEU A 343 -84.66 13.34 -33.66
N ASN A 344 -84.20 14.12 -34.64
CA ASN A 344 -85.06 14.92 -35.52
C ASN A 344 -86.02 14.06 -36.35
N LEU A 345 -85.52 12.95 -36.90
CA LEU A 345 -86.35 11.98 -37.66
C LEU A 345 -87.45 11.32 -36.81
N LEU A 346 -87.17 11.01 -35.54
CA LEU A 346 -88.14 10.40 -34.61
C LEU A 346 -89.13 11.40 -34.01
N LEU A 347 -88.75 12.68 -33.91
CA LEU A 347 -89.61 13.77 -33.43
C LEU A 347 -90.54 14.35 -34.51
N GLY A 348 -90.43 13.88 -35.76
CA GLY A 348 -91.32 14.28 -36.85
C GLY A 348 -91.13 15.74 -37.28
N VAL A 349 -89.88 16.18 -37.43
CA VAL A 349 -89.50 17.45 -38.07
C VAL A 349 -88.65 17.19 -39.30
#